data_AF-A0A939WMJ2-F1
#
_entry.id   AF-A0A939WMJ2-F1
#
_cell.length_a   1.000
_cell.length_b   1.000
_cell.length_c   1.000
_cell.angle_alpha   90.00
_cell.angle_beta   90.00
_cell.angle_gamma   90.00
#
_symmetry.space_group_name_H-M   'P 1'
#
loop_
_entity.id
_entity.type
_entity.pdbx_description
1 polymer ?
#
loop_
_entity_poly.entity_id
_entity_poly.type
_entity_poly.pdbx_seq_one_letter_code
_entity_poly.pdbx_strand_id
1 'polypeptide(L)'
;YVHLVAAGIARETGRKPQLHIKNLYEFEHTFQTYDFSAVDDLVAVKPDYLIIALGENVKDLNTEEDRLAYQAAFGKLLDKFTASGEKPRAVVRGVFWPNETKDICMEKAAKQHGIPFVKANFAGDPSMKAIGLFAHPGVANHPGDRGMAAIANAILKALFPDKRSKQAGGACLARDDARQVWLAASDSRPAAKAAADYVCTGTNDELVIQRAIDDCAASGRQLFVFAGLYRLDAVHDFDDGGPRAVRVYPLP
;
A
#
# COMPACT_ATOMS: atom_id res chain seq x y z
N TYR A 1 5.41 10.41 -11.74
CA TYR A 1 5.06 9.01 -11.42
C TYR A 1 4.42 8.25 -12.59
N VAL A 2 3.70 8.90 -13.51
CA VAL A 2 2.98 8.22 -14.61
C VAL A 2 3.86 7.28 -15.45
N HIS A 3 5.06 7.71 -15.83
CA HIS A 3 5.99 6.86 -16.59
C HIS A 3 6.43 5.59 -15.81
N LEU A 4 6.56 5.67 -14.48
CA LEU A 4 6.88 4.52 -13.62
C LEU A 4 5.70 3.55 -13.53
N VAL A 5 4.47 4.06 -13.47
CA VAL A 5 3.27 3.23 -13.50
C VAL A 5 3.13 2.55 -14.85
N ALA A 6 3.33 3.27 -15.96
CA ALA A 6 3.29 2.71 -17.31
C ALA A 6 4.34 1.59 -17.49
N ALA A 7 5.57 1.83 -17.03
CA ALA A 7 6.62 0.80 -17.03
C ALA A 7 6.25 -0.39 -16.12
N GLY A 8 5.62 -0.13 -14.97
CA GLY A 8 5.12 -1.16 -14.07
C GLY A 8 4.05 -2.04 -14.71
N ILE A 9 3.03 -1.44 -15.32
CA ILE A 9 1.99 -2.17 -16.07
C ILE A 9 2.63 -2.99 -17.19
N ALA A 10 3.61 -2.42 -17.92
CA ALA A 10 4.30 -3.16 -18.98
C ALA A 10 5.03 -4.40 -18.45
N ARG A 11 5.69 -4.31 -17.30
CA ARG A 11 6.32 -5.47 -16.64
C ARG A 11 5.30 -6.50 -16.18
N GLU A 12 4.20 -6.07 -15.59
CA GLU A 12 3.19 -6.97 -15.01
C GLU A 12 2.36 -7.69 -16.08
N THR A 13 2.21 -7.09 -17.26
CA THR A 13 1.37 -7.60 -18.35
C THR A 13 2.16 -8.16 -19.54
N GLY A 14 3.46 -7.85 -19.64
CA GLY A 14 4.28 -8.17 -20.80
C GLY A 14 3.99 -7.31 -22.04
N ARG A 15 3.14 -6.28 -21.92
CA ARG A 15 2.70 -5.42 -23.04
C ARG A 15 2.90 -3.96 -22.73
N LYS A 16 3.48 -3.19 -23.64
CA LYS A 16 3.61 -1.74 -23.49
C LYS A 16 2.22 -1.09 -23.50
N PRO A 17 1.81 -0.33 -22.47
CA PRO A 17 0.49 0.30 -22.46
C PRO A 17 0.43 1.47 -23.44
N GLN A 18 -0.72 1.64 -24.08
CA GLN A 18 -1.09 2.88 -24.75
C GLN A 18 -1.65 3.85 -23.70
N LEU A 19 -1.06 5.04 -23.60
CA LEU A 19 -1.43 6.01 -22.57
C LEU A 19 -2.43 7.03 -23.12
N HIS A 20 -3.58 7.14 -22.46
CA HIS A 20 -4.54 8.21 -22.65
C HIS A 20 -4.57 9.03 -21.35
N ILE A 21 -4.09 10.27 -21.40
CA ILE A 21 -3.95 11.14 -20.24
C ILE A 21 -4.75 12.41 -20.51
N LYS A 22 -5.64 12.76 -19.56
CA LYS A 22 -6.42 13.99 -19.61
C LYS A 22 -6.28 14.74 -18.30
N ASN A 23 -6.04 16.04 -18.41
CA ASN A 23 -6.12 16.94 -17.26
C ASN A 23 -7.60 17.30 -17.06
N LEU A 24 -8.10 17.14 -15.83
CA LEU A 24 -9.49 17.47 -15.46
C LEU A 24 -9.52 18.67 -14.51
N TYR A 25 -8.77 19.72 -14.84
CA TYR A 25 -8.74 20.98 -14.08
C TYR A 25 -10.14 21.54 -13.82
N GLU A 26 -11.01 21.50 -14.84
CA GLU A 26 -12.37 21.99 -14.73
C GLU A 26 -13.17 21.22 -13.68
N PHE A 27 -13.09 19.88 -13.63
CA PHE A 27 -13.71 19.08 -12.58
C PHE A 27 -13.26 19.53 -11.18
N GLU A 28 -11.96 19.77 -10.98
CA GLU A 28 -11.45 20.15 -9.67
C GLU A 28 -11.95 21.54 -9.20
N HIS A 29 -12.30 22.44 -10.13
CA HIS A 29 -12.78 23.78 -9.83
C HIS A 29 -14.31 23.92 -9.84
N THR A 30 -15.00 23.10 -10.63
CA THR A 30 -16.44 23.22 -10.87
C THR A 30 -17.20 21.90 -10.69
N PHE A 31 -16.72 21.00 -9.84
CA PHE A 31 -17.31 19.65 -9.61
C PHE A 31 -18.83 19.62 -9.42
N GLN A 32 -19.44 20.69 -8.88
CA GLN A 32 -20.89 20.80 -8.69
C GLN A 32 -21.67 20.91 -10.01
N THR A 33 -21.08 21.54 -11.02
CA THR A 33 -21.68 21.82 -12.34
C THR A 33 -20.89 21.20 -13.48
N TYR A 34 -19.96 20.30 -13.17
CA TYR A 34 -19.05 19.71 -14.14
C TYR A 34 -19.80 18.95 -15.24
N ASP A 35 -19.41 19.18 -16.49
CA ASP A 35 -19.92 18.43 -17.63
C ASP A 35 -19.23 17.06 -17.73
N PHE A 36 -19.94 16.01 -17.33
CA PHE A 36 -19.42 14.64 -17.38
C PHE A 36 -19.30 14.06 -18.80
N SER A 37 -19.82 14.73 -19.84
CA SER A 37 -19.55 14.34 -21.22
C SER A 37 -18.11 14.65 -21.63
N ALA A 38 -17.42 15.54 -20.90
CA ALA A 38 -16.03 15.91 -21.15
C ALA A 38 -15.04 14.75 -20.98
N VAL A 39 -15.46 13.57 -20.49
CA VAL A 39 -14.62 12.36 -20.43
C VAL A 39 -15.07 11.25 -21.39
N ASP A 40 -16.05 11.50 -22.27
CA ASP A 40 -16.59 10.49 -23.17
C ASP A 40 -15.55 9.95 -24.16
N ASP A 41 -14.59 10.78 -24.55
CA ASP A 41 -13.43 10.37 -25.36
C ASP A 41 -12.57 9.31 -24.65
N LEU A 42 -12.38 9.44 -23.34
CA LEU A 42 -11.66 8.44 -22.54
C LEU A 42 -12.49 7.18 -22.31
N VAL A 43 -13.80 7.31 -22.13
CA VAL A 43 -14.70 6.17 -21.98
C VAL A 43 -14.75 5.36 -23.28
N ALA A 44 -14.80 6.02 -24.43
CA ALA A 44 -14.84 5.38 -25.75
C ALA A 44 -13.62 4.49 -26.03
N VAL A 45 -12.47 4.77 -25.41
CA VAL A 45 -11.25 3.94 -25.50
C VAL A 45 -11.43 2.57 -24.84
N LYS A 46 -12.40 2.42 -23.91
CA LYS A 46 -12.62 1.20 -23.11
C LYS A 46 -11.32 0.75 -22.42
N PRO A 47 -10.79 1.57 -21.48
CA PRO A 47 -9.48 1.31 -20.91
C PRO A 47 -9.42 -0.03 -20.16
N ASP A 48 -8.31 -0.76 -20.29
CA ASP A 48 -8.04 -1.93 -19.44
C ASP A 48 -7.72 -1.53 -18.00
N TYR A 49 -7.07 -0.38 -17.84
CA TYR A 49 -6.62 0.18 -16.55
C TYR A 49 -7.05 1.63 -16.41
N LEU A 50 -7.59 1.98 -15.25
CA LEU A 50 -8.02 3.34 -14.93
C LEU A 50 -7.32 3.84 -13.66
N ILE A 51 -6.65 4.97 -13.76
CA ILE A 51 -5.99 5.62 -12.62
C ILE A 51 -6.56 7.02 -12.49
N ILE A 52 -7.32 7.27 -11.42
CA ILE A 52 -7.83 8.61 -11.12
C ILE A 52 -6.92 9.25 -10.07
N ALA A 53 -6.37 10.41 -10.40
CA ALA A 53 -5.43 11.14 -9.57
C ALA A 53 -5.80 12.62 -9.57
N LEU A 54 -6.86 12.94 -8.85
CA LEU A 54 -7.46 14.28 -8.72
C LEU A 54 -7.50 14.67 -7.23
N GLY A 55 -7.91 15.89 -6.94
CA GLY A 55 -8.10 16.44 -5.60
C GLY A 55 -7.11 17.55 -5.23
N GLU A 56 -6.00 17.70 -5.97
CA GLU A 56 -4.95 18.66 -5.60
C GLU A 56 -5.46 20.10 -5.72
N ASN A 57 -6.23 20.38 -6.78
CA ASN A 57 -6.72 21.74 -7.06
C ASN A 57 -8.15 21.97 -6.56
N VAL A 58 -8.77 20.99 -5.91
CA VAL A 58 -10.10 21.15 -5.33
C VAL A 58 -10.00 22.17 -4.19
N LYS A 59 -10.95 23.11 -4.11
CA LYS A 59 -11.05 24.03 -2.96
C LYS A 59 -11.17 23.26 -1.63
N ASP A 60 -10.91 23.91 -0.50
CA ASP A 60 -11.17 23.29 0.79
C ASP A 60 -12.66 23.01 0.99
N LEU A 61 -12.98 21.81 1.48
CA LEU A 61 -14.34 21.29 1.63
C LEU A 61 -14.87 21.53 3.05
N ASN A 62 -15.03 22.81 3.40
CA ASN A 62 -15.28 23.26 4.77
C ASN A 62 -16.68 22.90 5.29
N THR A 63 -17.69 22.83 4.41
CA THR A 63 -19.07 22.49 4.79
C THR A 63 -19.44 21.04 4.48
N GLU A 64 -20.48 20.54 5.14
CA GLU A 64 -20.98 19.20 4.85
C GLU A 64 -21.57 19.11 3.45
N GLU A 65 -22.25 20.17 3.00
CA GLU A 65 -22.78 20.25 1.64
C GLU A 65 -21.64 20.16 0.60
N ASP A 66 -20.52 20.87 0.80
CA ASP A 66 -19.37 20.81 -0.11
C ASP A 66 -18.75 19.41 -0.16
N ARG A 67 -18.63 18.74 0.99
CA ARG A 67 -18.09 17.36 1.08
C ARG A 67 -19.00 16.35 0.38
N LEU A 68 -20.31 16.43 0.59
CA LEU A 68 -21.29 15.56 -0.04
C LEU A 68 -21.36 15.82 -1.55
N ALA A 69 -21.33 17.09 -1.97
CA ALA A 69 -21.33 17.46 -3.38
C ALA A 69 -20.07 16.97 -4.10
N TYR A 70 -18.89 17.12 -3.48
CA TYR A 70 -17.64 16.61 -4.06
C TYR A 70 -17.63 15.08 -4.13
N GLN A 71 -18.03 14.38 -3.06
CA GLN A 71 -18.15 12.92 -3.07
C GLN A 71 -19.11 12.44 -4.17
N ALA A 72 -20.27 13.08 -4.32
CA ALA A 72 -21.26 12.72 -5.33
C ALA A 72 -20.76 12.99 -6.75
N ALA A 73 -20.09 14.13 -6.99
CA ALA A 73 -19.50 14.46 -8.28
C ALA A 73 -18.37 13.48 -8.64
N PHE A 74 -17.53 13.11 -7.68
CA PHE A 74 -16.50 12.09 -7.89
C PHE A 74 -17.10 10.73 -8.20
N GLY A 75 -18.19 10.35 -7.53
CA GLY A 75 -18.96 9.14 -7.85
C GLY A 75 -19.48 9.14 -9.29
N LYS A 76 -20.13 10.23 -9.73
CA LYS A 76 -20.59 10.39 -11.12
C LYS A 76 -19.44 10.28 -12.14
N LEU A 77 -18.24 10.76 -11.80
CA LEU A 77 -17.07 10.60 -12.65
C LEU A 77 -16.66 9.13 -12.78
N LEU A 78 -16.69 8.36 -11.69
CA LEU A 78 -16.40 6.93 -11.70
C LEU A 78 -17.46 6.15 -12.49
N ASP A 79 -18.74 6.49 -12.34
CA ASP A 79 -19.86 5.90 -13.07
C ASP A 79 -19.63 5.92 -14.59
N LYS A 80 -19.06 7.01 -15.13
CA LYS A 80 -18.73 7.11 -16.58
C LYS A 80 -17.87 5.96 -17.08
N PHE A 81 -16.99 5.42 -16.24
CA PHE A 81 -16.08 4.32 -16.60
C PHE A 81 -16.58 2.95 -16.14
N THR A 82 -17.55 2.87 -15.23
CA THR A 82 -18.00 1.61 -14.61
C THR A 82 -19.43 1.20 -14.94
N ALA A 83 -20.23 2.08 -15.54
CA ALA A 83 -21.66 1.85 -15.78
C ALA A 83 -21.97 0.86 -16.92
N SER A 84 -21.03 0.57 -17.83
CA SER A 84 -21.29 -0.32 -18.97
C SER A 84 -20.03 -1.05 -19.45
N GLY A 85 -20.21 -2.28 -19.94
CA GLY A 85 -19.12 -3.10 -20.49
C GLY A 85 -18.22 -3.75 -19.44
N GLU A 86 -17.05 -4.19 -19.88
CA GLU A 86 -16.01 -4.72 -18.99
C GLU A 86 -15.39 -3.57 -18.18
N LYS A 87 -15.37 -3.72 -16.86
CA LYS A 87 -14.88 -2.67 -15.96
C LYS A 87 -13.34 -2.63 -16.01
N PRO A 88 -12.72 -1.44 -16.18
CA PRO A 88 -11.28 -1.32 -16.07
C PRO A 88 -10.81 -1.79 -14.69
N ARG A 89 -9.59 -2.33 -14.62
CA ARG A 89 -8.90 -2.47 -13.34
C ARG A 89 -8.50 -1.08 -12.86
N ALA A 90 -9.21 -0.57 -11.86
CA ALA A 90 -9.13 0.84 -11.47
C ALA A 90 -8.43 1.04 -10.13
N VAL A 91 -7.91 2.26 -9.91
CA VAL A 91 -7.44 2.75 -8.61
C VAL A 91 -7.62 4.26 -8.52
N VAL A 92 -8.04 4.74 -7.35
CA VAL A 92 -8.06 6.17 -7.00
C VAL A 92 -6.84 6.48 -6.14
N ARG A 93 -6.11 7.54 -6.48
CA ARG A 93 -4.94 8.03 -5.76
C ARG A 93 -5.33 9.30 -4.99
N GLY A 94 -5.00 9.37 -3.71
CA GLY A 94 -5.21 10.54 -2.84
C GLY A 94 -4.27 11.71 -3.10
N VAL A 95 -4.43 12.81 -2.38
CA VAL A 95 -3.62 14.02 -2.60
C VAL A 95 -2.19 13.86 -2.10
N PHE A 96 -1.22 14.45 -2.81
CA PHE A 96 0.19 14.45 -2.40
C PHE A 96 0.42 15.38 -1.22
N TRP A 97 -0.19 16.57 -1.28
CA TRP A 97 -0.26 17.50 -0.16
C TRP A 97 -1.40 17.06 0.77
N PRO A 98 -1.09 16.65 2.02
CA PRO A 98 -2.08 16.04 2.89
C PRO A 98 -3.35 16.88 3.06
N ASN A 99 -4.50 16.33 2.67
CA ASN A 99 -5.81 16.88 2.98
C ASN A 99 -6.79 15.72 3.22
N GLU A 100 -7.02 15.42 4.50
CA GLU A 100 -7.81 14.27 4.92
C GLU A 100 -9.27 14.38 4.48
N THR A 101 -9.84 15.58 4.46
CA THR A 101 -11.22 15.78 4.02
C THR A 101 -11.42 15.41 2.55
N LYS A 102 -10.52 15.85 1.66
CA LYS A 102 -10.57 15.51 0.23
C LYS A 102 -10.36 14.01 0.02
N ASP A 103 -9.39 13.42 0.72
CA ASP A 103 -9.12 11.98 0.64
C ASP A 103 -10.31 11.14 1.10
N ILE A 104 -10.95 11.47 2.22
CA ILE A 104 -12.13 10.75 2.73
C ILE A 104 -13.28 10.79 1.72
N CYS A 105 -13.54 11.94 1.10
CA CYS A 105 -14.58 12.06 0.07
C CYS A 105 -14.28 11.16 -1.13
N MET A 106 -13.04 11.17 -1.63
CA MET A 106 -12.62 10.32 -2.76
C MET A 106 -12.63 8.84 -2.40
N GLU A 107 -12.16 8.47 -1.22
CA GLU A 107 -12.15 7.10 -0.72
C GLU A 107 -13.57 6.54 -0.58
N LYS A 108 -14.51 7.32 -0.02
CA LYS A 108 -15.91 6.93 0.09
C LYS A 108 -16.53 6.68 -1.29
N ALA A 109 -16.29 7.59 -2.25
CA ALA A 109 -16.77 7.42 -3.63
C ALA A 109 -16.14 6.18 -4.27
N ALA A 110 -14.83 5.98 -4.16
CA ALA A 110 -14.12 4.83 -4.71
C ALA A 110 -14.65 3.50 -4.14
N LYS A 111 -14.86 3.45 -2.82
CA LYS A 111 -15.38 2.26 -2.11
C LYS A 111 -16.77 1.86 -2.59
N GLN A 112 -17.64 2.82 -2.87
CA GLN A 112 -18.98 2.56 -3.44
C GLN A 112 -18.91 1.87 -4.81
N HIS A 113 -17.81 2.04 -5.54
CA HIS A 113 -17.58 1.44 -6.86
C HIS A 113 -16.72 0.17 -6.81
N GLY A 114 -16.32 -0.28 -5.61
CA GLY A 114 -15.38 -1.39 -5.44
C GLY A 114 -13.96 -1.07 -5.96
N ILE A 115 -13.62 0.22 -6.05
CA ILE A 115 -12.32 0.68 -6.55
C ILE A 115 -11.40 0.94 -5.34
N PRO A 116 -10.17 0.41 -5.32
CA PRO A 116 -9.22 0.69 -4.25
C PRO A 116 -8.80 2.17 -4.24
N PHE A 117 -8.69 2.72 -3.03
CA PHE A 117 -8.09 4.03 -2.78
C PHE A 117 -6.67 3.85 -2.23
N VAL A 118 -5.71 4.63 -2.73
CA VAL A 118 -4.33 4.66 -2.23
C VAL A 118 -3.97 6.04 -1.72
N LYS A 119 -3.60 6.12 -0.43
CA LYS A 119 -3.11 7.36 0.20
C LYS A 119 -1.75 7.75 -0.38
N ALA A 120 -1.56 9.03 -0.68
CA ALA A 120 -0.35 9.54 -1.34
C ALA A 120 0.28 10.75 -0.63
N ASN A 121 -0.07 10.96 0.64
CA ASN A 121 0.13 12.18 1.43
C ASN A 121 1.58 12.35 1.89
N PHE A 122 2.51 12.40 0.94
CA PHE A 122 3.94 12.33 1.16
C PHE A 122 4.60 13.72 1.26
N ALA A 123 3.89 14.81 0.98
CA ALA A 123 4.49 16.15 0.93
C ALA A 123 5.05 16.65 2.27
N GLY A 124 4.70 16.03 3.40
CA GLY A 124 5.29 16.34 4.71
C GLY A 124 6.76 15.91 4.84
N ASP A 125 7.22 14.96 4.01
CA ASP A 125 8.61 14.51 3.97
C ASP A 125 9.36 15.24 2.84
N PRO A 126 10.34 16.12 3.14
CA PRO A 126 11.14 16.80 2.13
C PRO A 126 11.84 15.86 1.15
N SER A 127 12.20 14.65 1.56
CA SER A 127 12.85 13.65 0.70
C SER A 127 11.92 13.10 -0.38
N MET A 128 10.61 13.31 -0.24
CA MET A 128 9.59 12.93 -1.22
C MET A 128 9.39 14.02 -2.29
N LYS A 129 9.99 15.20 -2.11
CA LYS A 129 9.88 16.36 -3.02
C LYS A 129 11.12 16.52 -3.89
N ALA A 130 11.03 17.32 -4.93
CA ALA A 130 12.15 17.67 -5.82
C ALA A 130 13.00 18.85 -5.28
N ILE A 131 13.08 18.99 -3.96
CA ILE A 131 13.80 20.09 -3.30
C ILE A 131 15.29 20.03 -3.71
N GLY A 132 15.84 21.18 -4.08
CA GLY A 132 17.24 21.31 -4.52
C GLY A 132 17.51 20.88 -5.96
N LEU A 133 16.53 20.31 -6.67
CA LEU A 133 16.69 19.89 -8.08
C LEU A 133 16.21 20.95 -9.08
N PHE A 134 15.35 21.87 -8.66
CA PHE A 134 14.76 22.90 -9.51
C PHE A 134 14.81 24.27 -8.85
N ALA A 135 15.17 25.30 -9.62
CA ALA A 135 15.25 26.68 -9.13
C ALA A 135 13.87 27.25 -8.79
N HIS A 136 12.82 26.83 -9.50
CA HIS A 136 11.46 27.33 -9.26
C HIS A 136 10.81 26.60 -8.07
N PRO A 137 10.46 27.31 -6.96
CA PRO A 137 9.90 26.67 -5.76
C PRO A 137 8.59 25.93 -6.03
N GLY A 138 7.79 26.44 -6.97
CA GLY A 138 6.57 25.77 -7.40
C GLY A 138 6.80 24.44 -8.09
N VAL A 139 7.99 24.16 -8.62
CA VAL A 139 8.34 22.84 -9.19
C VAL A 139 9.05 21.99 -8.14
N ALA A 140 9.95 22.60 -7.36
CA ALA A 140 10.73 21.92 -6.32
C ALA A 140 9.83 21.28 -5.23
N ASN A 141 8.65 21.86 -4.96
CA ASN A 141 7.72 21.32 -3.97
C ASN A 141 6.88 20.12 -4.46
N HIS A 142 6.93 19.78 -5.75
CA HIS A 142 6.26 18.61 -6.31
C HIS A 142 7.04 17.32 -6.01
N PRO A 143 6.44 16.13 -6.22
CA PRO A 143 7.13 14.87 -5.99
C PRO A 143 8.47 14.78 -6.75
N GLY A 144 9.56 14.53 -6.01
CA GLY A 144 10.86 14.15 -6.58
C GLY A 144 10.89 12.67 -6.95
N ASP A 145 12.04 12.14 -7.33
CA ASP A 145 12.16 10.73 -7.78
C ASP A 145 11.65 9.73 -6.74
N ARG A 146 12.03 9.91 -5.48
CA ARG A 146 11.57 9.08 -4.36
C ARG A 146 10.06 9.17 -4.16
N GLY A 147 9.48 10.38 -4.21
CA GLY A 147 8.03 10.58 -4.11
C GLY A 147 7.26 9.99 -5.29
N MET A 148 7.77 10.18 -6.51
CA MET A 148 7.20 9.58 -7.71
C MET A 148 7.22 8.04 -7.65
N ALA A 149 8.31 7.44 -7.16
CA ALA A 149 8.43 6.01 -6.96
C ALA A 149 7.46 5.49 -5.90
N ALA A 150 7.32 6.20 -4.77
CA ALA A 150 6.36 5.84 -3.72
C ALA A 150 4.90 5.84 -4.24
N ILE A 151 4.49 6.90 -4.96
CA ILE A 151 3.16 6.98 -5.58
C ILE A 151 2.96 5.84 -6.59
N ALA A 152 3.92 5.61 -7.47
CA ALA A 152 3.81 4.55 -8.47
C ALA A 152 3.72 3.15 -7.83
N ASN A 153 4.49 2.89 -6.77
CA ASN A 153 4.46 1.63 -6.05
C ASN A 153 3.10 1.37 -5.40
N ALA A 154 2.50 2.39 -4.78
CA ALA A 154 1.17 2.30 -4.18
C ALA A 154 0.10 1.98 -5.23
N ILE A 155 0.08 2.73 -6.34
CA ILE A 155 -0.84 2.52 -7.48
C ILE A 155 -0.71 1.09 -8.01
N LEU A 156 0.52 0.65 -8.33
CA LEU A 156 0.74 -0.67 -8.91
C LEU A 156 0.41 -1.81 -7.92
N LYS A 157 0.57 -1.60 -6.61
CA LYS A 157 0.16 -2.58 -5.59
C LYS A 157 -1.36 -2.76 -5.60
N ALA A 158 -2.12 -1.68 -5.75
CA ALA A 158 -3.58 -1.73 -5.86
C ALA A 158 -4.05 -2.30 -7.21
N LEU A 159 -3.32 -2.04 -8.29
CA LEU A 159 -3.63 -2.60 -9.62
C LEU A 159 -3.17 -4.05 -9.79
N PHE A 160 -2.27 -4.59 -8.96
CA PHE A 160 -1.80 -5.98 -9.08
C PHE A 160 -1.67 -6.66 -7.71
N PRO A 161 -2.73 -6.68 -6.87
CA PRO A 161 -2.72 -7.30 -5.55
C PRO A 161 -2.35 -8.77 -5.60
N ASP A 162 -2.78 -9.53 -6.62
CA ASP A 162 -2.61 -10.99 -6.67
C ASP A 162 -1.20 -11.44 -7.10
N LYS A 163 -0.51 -10.62 -7.90
CA LYS A 163 0.89 -10.89 -8.30
C LYS A 163 1.86 -10.45 -7.21
N ARG A 164 1.53 -9.40 -6.47
CA ARG A 164 2.31 -8.95 -5.31
C ARG A 164 1.91 -9.58 -3.99
N SER A 165 0.76 -10.25 -3.87
CA SER A 165 0.48 -11.19 -2.79
C SER A 165 1.04 -12.58 -3.10
N LYS A 166 1.33 -12.90 -4.36
CA LYS A 166 2.25 -14.01 -4.70
C LYS A 166 3.73 -13.65 -4.57
N GLN A 167 4.08 -12.39 -4.35
CA GLN A 167 5.46 -11.95 -4.07
C GLN A 167 5.67 -11.49 -2.61
N ALA A 168 4.62 -11.05 -1.92
CA ALA A 168 4.60 -10.70 -0.49
C ALA A 168 3.82 -11.72 0.38
N GLY A 169 3.19 -12.70 -0.26
CA GLY A 169 2.63 -13.92 0.34
C GLY A 169 3.03 -15.17 -0.48
N GLY A 170 4.10 -15.06 -1.25
CA GLY A 170 4.69 -16.13 -2.07
C GLY A 170 6.15 -15.88 -2.46
N ALA A 171 6.82 -14.90 -1.86
CA ALA A 171 8.18 -15.13 -1.41
C ALA A 171 8.12 -15.35 0.10
N CYS A 172 7.63 -16.51 0.51
CA CYS A 172 8.45 -17.21 1.50
C CYS A 172 9.83 -17.21 0.85
N LEU A 173 10.85 -16.59 1.46
CA LEU A 173 12.22 -16.88 1.02
C LEU A 173 12.25 -18.39 0.83
N ALA A 174 12.52 -18.87 -0.38
CA ALA A 174 12.53 -20.31 -0.63
C ALA A 174 13.36 -20.92 0.50
N ARG A 175 12.78 -21.90 1.20
CA ARG A 175 13.41 -22.47 2.40
C ARG A 175 14.83 -22.86 2.00
N ASP A 176 15.79 -22.17 2.58
CA ASP A 176 17.21 -22.38 2.36
C ASP A 176 17.75 -22.93 3.68
N ASP A 177 17.68 -24.25 3.81
CA ASP A 177 18.09 -24.98 5.01
C ASP A 177 19.54 -24.66 5.42
N ALA A 178 20.38 -24.25 4.46
CA ALA A 178 21.76 -23.87 4.71
C ALA A 178 21.90 -22.49 5.37
N ARG A 179 20.86 -21.65 5.35
CA ARG A 179 20.90 -20.26 5.84
C ARG A 179 19.82 -19.92 6.85
N GLN A 180 18.85 -20.80 7.05
CA GLN A 180 17.63 -20.48 7.80
C GLN A 180 17.38 -21.51 8.90
N VAL A 181 16.83 -21.02 10.01
CA VAL A 181 16.16 -21.80 11.05
C VAL A 181 14.74 -21.28 11.16
N TRP A 182 13.75 -22.16 11.08
CA TRP A 182 12.34 -21.81 11.09
C TRP A 182 11.67 -22.17 12.42
N LEU A 183 11.01 -21.21 13.03
CA LEU A 183 10.26 -21.36 14.27
C LEU A 183 8.76 -21.15 14.00
N ALA A 184 7.91 -22.03 14.52
CA ALA A 184 6.46 -21.90 14.49
C ALA A 184 5.85 -21.89 15.90
N ALA A 185 4.75 -21.14 16.07
CA ALA A 185 3.93 -21.18 17.27
C ALA A 185 3.05 -22.44 17.32
N SER A 186 2.52 -22.78 18.49
CA SER A 186 1.61 -23.93 18.64
C SER A 186 0.31 -23.78 17.85
N ASP A 187 -0.18 -22.54 17.72
CA ASP A 187 -1.37 -22.15 16.96
C ASP A 187 -1.09 -21.80 15.49
N SER A 188 0.16 -21.93 15.04
CA SER A 188 0.51 -21.76 13.63
C SER A 188 -0.23 -22.78 12.76
N ARG A 189 -0.47 -22.41 11.49
CA ARG A 189 -1.13 -23.29 10.50
C ARG A 189 -0.40 -24.63 10.39
N PRO A 190 -1.09 -25.75 10.11
CA PRO A 190 -0.46 -27.07 10.02
C PRO A 190 0.75 -27.12 9.08
N ALA A 191 0.67 -26.46 7.92
CA ALA A 191 1.77 -26.37 6.97
C ALA A 191 3.01 -25.63 7.53
N ALA A 192 2.81 -24.61 8.36
CA ALA A 192 3.90 -23.88 9.00
C ALA A 192 4.58 -24.74 10.07
N LYS A 193 3.80 -25.46 10.89
CA LYS A 193 4.36 -26.40 11.88
C LYS A 193 5.12 -27.56 11.24
N ALA A 194 4.61 -28.09 10.13
CA ALA A 194 5.30 -29.12 9.35
C ALA A 194 6.59 -28.61 8.69
N ALA A 195 6.66 -27.32 8.40
CA ALA A 195 7.80 -26.68 7.76
C ALA A 195 8.74 -25.96 8.75
N ALA A 196 8.53 -26.08 10.06
CA ALA A 196 9.37 -25.46 11.06
C ALA A 196 10.38 -26.47 11.63
N ASP A 197 11.58 -25.99 11.95
CA ASP A 197 12.60 -26.76 12.65
C ASP A 197 12.29 -26.82 14.15
N TYR A 198 11.66 -25.78 14.67
CA TYR A 198 11.21 -25.66 16.04
C TYR A 198 9.72 -25.31 16.09
N VAL A 199 8.95 -26.02 16.92
CA VAL A 199 7.53 -25.74 17.13
C VAL A 199 7.30 -25.50 18.62
N CYS A 200 6.86 -24.29 18.95
CA CYS A 200 6.48 -23.91 20.31
C CYS A 200 5.22 -24.67 20.76
N THR A 201 5.07 -24.81 22.06
CA THR A 201 3.96 -25.56 22.69
C THR A 201 2.80 -24.65 23.07
N GLY A 202 3.01 -23.33 23.12
CA GLY A 202 2.08 -22.35 23.68
C GLY A 202 2.21 -22.20 25.19
N THR A 203 3.30 -22.68 25.78
CA THR A 203 3.66 -22.52 27.20
C THR A 203 5.17 -22.64 27.35
N ASN A 204 5.78 -21.69 28.05
CA ASN A 204 7.21 -21.50 28.18
C ASN A 204 7.90 -21.42 26.81
N ASP A 205 7.31 -20.71 25.84
CA ASP A 205 7.82 -20.67 24.47
C ASP A 205 9.20 -20.02 24.39
N GLU A 206 9.59 -19.21 25.38
CA GLU A 206 10.93 -18.65 25.54
C GLU A 206 12.02 -19.72 25.49
N LEU A 207 11.78 -20.93 26.02
CA LEU A 207 12.75 -22.02 26.01
C LEU A 207 12.97 -22.59 24.61
N VAL A 208 11.90 -22.64 23.79
CA VAL A 208 11.97 -23.12 22.40
C VAL A 208 12.57 -22.05 21.49
N ILE A 209 12.20 -20.78 21.70
CA ILE A 209 12.78 -19.63 21.03
C ILE A 209 14.29 -19.56 21.30
N GLN A 210 14.72 -19.72 22.55
CA GLN A 210 16.14 -19.69 22.91
C GLN A 210 16.92 -20.78 22.17
N ARG A 211 16.41 -22.02 22.14
CA ARG A 211 17.05 -23.12 21.39
C ARG A 211 17.20 -22.80 19.90
N ALA A 212 16.21 -22.16 19.29
CA ALA A 212 16.28 -21.76 17.89
C ALA A 212 17.31 -20.64 17.65
N ILE A 213 17.46 -19.71 18.60
CA ILE A 213 18.50 -18.67 18.58
C ILE A 213 19.89 -19.27 18.75
N ASP A 214 20.05 -20.21 19.69
CA ASP A 214 21.33 -20.89 19.94
C ASP A 214 21.78 -21.69 18.70
N ASP A 215 20.85 -22.35 18.01
CA ASP A 215 21.13 -23.02 16.73
C ASP A 215 21.57 -22.01 15.65
N CYS A 216 20.90 -20.88 15.53
CA CYS A 216 21.32 -19.80 14.63
C CYS A 216 22.75 -19.32 14.94
N ALA A 217 23.07 -19.11 16.21
CA ALA A 217 24.39 -18.66 16.65
C ALA A 217 25.48 -19.70 16.35
N ALA A 218 25.20 -20.98 16.60
CA ALA A 218 26.14 -22.08 16.34
C ALA A 218 26.37 -22.34 14.85
N SER A 219 25.34 -22.16 14.02
CA SER A 219 25.37 -22.48 12.59
C SER A 219 25.61 -21.27 11.67
N GLY A 220 25.56 -20.05 12.19
CA GLY A 220 25.60 -18.82 11.39
C GLY A 220 24.35 -18.58 10.54
N ARG A 221 23.26 -19.30 10.82
CA ARG A 221 21.97 -19.19 10.12
C ARG A 221 21.10 -18.08 10.72
N GLN A 222 20.10 -17.63 9.97
CA GLN A 222 19.16 -16.59 10.40
C GLN A 222 17.84 -17.21 10.89
N LEU A 223 17.29 -16.64 11.97
CA LEU A 223 16.01 -17.06 12.51
C LEU A 223 14.85 -16.46 11.71
N PHE A 224 13.93 -17.30 11.26
CA PHE A 224 12.67 -16.93 10.63
C PHE A 224 11.51 -17.46 11.47
N VAL A 225 10.48 -16.62 11.66
CA VAL A 225 9.37 -16.91 12.57
C VAL A 225 8.07 -16.90 11.79
N PHE A 226 7.33 -18.01 11.84
CA PHE A 226 6.00 -18.09 11.24
C PHE A 226 4.96 -17.33 12.05
N ALA A 227 3.88 -16.90 11.39
CA ALA A 227 2.78 -16.22 12.04
C ALA A 227 2.08 -17.13 13.06
N GLY A 228 1.94 -16.64 14.29
CA GLY A 228 1.23 -17.29 15.40
C GLY A 228 1.45 -16.55 16.72
N LEU A 229 0.86 -17.06 17.80
CA LEU A 229 0.97 -16.52 19.14
C LEU A 229 2.11 -17.21 19.93
N TYR A 230 3.16 -16.45 20.23
CA TYR A 230 4.29 -16.92 21.05
C TYR A 230 4.11 -16.42 22.48
N ARG A 231 4.00 -17.36 23.43
CA ARG A 231 3.71 -17.08 24.84
C ARG A 231 4.98 -17.19 25.66
N LEU A 232 5.46 -16.03 26.11
CA LEU A 232 6.58 -15.95 27.04
C LEU A 232 6.01 -15.99 28.47
N ASP A 233 6.24 -17.08 29.17
CA ASP A 233 5.71 -17.28 30.53
C ASP A 233 6.72 -16.80 31.59
N ALA A 234 8.00 -16.75 31.24
CA ALA A 234 9.05 -16.09 32.01
C ALA A 234 10.00 -15.29 31.11
N VAL A 235 10.65 -14.28 31.71
CA VAL A 235 11.81 -13.60 31.10
C VAL A 235 13.02 -14.00 31.93
N HIS A 236 13.92 -14.77 31.32
CA HIS A 236 15.14 -15.23 31.97
C HIS A 236 16.28 -14.24 31.70
N ASP A 237 16.94 -13.77 32.76
CA ASP A 237 18.22 -13.08 32.68
C ASP A 237 19.32 -14.15 32.66
N PHE A 238 20.22 -14.09 31.67
CA PHE A 238 21.28 -15.06 31.46
C PHE A 238 22.64 -14.57 31.99
N ASP A 239 22.64 -13.53 32.84
CA ASP A 239 23.85 -12.88 33.37
C ASP A 239 24.79 -12.36 32.27
N ASP A 240 24.26 -12.11 31.07
CA ASP A 240 24.99 -11.64 29.88
C ASP A 240 24.96 -10.10 29.73
N GLY A 241 24.32 -9.40 30.66
CA GLY A 241 24.12 -7.95 30.61
C GLY A 241 23.04 -7.50 29.61
N GLY A 242 22.14 -8.40 29.22
CA GLY A 242 21.00 -8.16 28.33
C GLY A 242 20.06 -7.03 28.77
N PRO A 243 19.16 -6.58 27.88
CA PRO A 243 18.40 -5.35 28.09
C PRO A 243 17.48 -5.45 29.31
N ARG A 244 17.70 -4.57 30.31
CA ARG A 244 16.93 -4.42 31.57
C ARG A 244 15.44 -4.05 31.40
N ALA A 245 14.86 -4.19 30.22
CA ALA A 245 13.51 -3.70 29.92
C ALA A 245 12.75 -4.62 28.96
N VAL A 246 12.16 -5.68 29.50
CA VAL A 246 10.93 -6.25 28.92
C VAL A 246 9.76 -5.61 29.67
N ARG A 247 8.95 -4.79 28.98
CA ARG A 247 7.67 -4.29 29.51
C ARG A 247 6.60 -5.35 29.26
N VAL A 248 6.27 -6.09 30.31
CA VAL A 248 5.07 -6.93 30.33
C VAL A 248 3.86 -6.00 30.50
N TYR A 249 3.03 -5.88 29.46
CA TYR A 249 1.72 -5.24 29.61
C TYR A 249 0.77 -6.27 30.25
N PRO A 250 0.10 -5.94 31.36
CA PRO A 250 -0.91 -6.86 31.91
C PRO A 250 -2.02 -7.05 30.86
N LEU A 251 -2.38 -8.32 30.61
CA LEU A 251 -3.58 -8.66 29.86
C LEU A 251 -4.83 -8.38 30.73
N PRO A 252 -5.96 -8.00 30.12
CA PRO A 252 -7.21 -7.69 30.83
C PRO A 252 -7.80 -8.89 31.58
#